data_AF-A0A656GJX1-F1
#
_entry.id   AF-A0A656GJX1-F1
#
_cell.length_a   1.000
_cell.length_b   1.000
_cell.length_c   1.000
_cell.angle_alpha   90.00
_cell.angle_beta   90.00
_cell.angle_gamma   90.00
#
_symmetry.space_group_name_H-M   'P 1'
#
loop_
_entity.id
_entity.type
_entity.pdbx_description
1 polymer ?
#
loop_
_entity_poly.entity_id
_entity_poly.type
_entity_poly.pdbx_seq_one_letter_code
_entity_poly.pdbx_strand_id
1 'polypeptide(L)' 'MALMFSRLARNFARNGYYPTDELTLERTLQALVPASSGRMRILDPCSGEGVALAEVAHRLERDRTEAYAVEYDKERAD' A
#
# COMPACT_ATOMS: atom_id res chain seq x y z
N MET A 1 25.78 23.95 -3.73
CA MET A 1 25.57 23.21 -2.48
C MET A 1 24.10 23.37 -2.10
N ALA A 2 23.26 22.37 -2.34
CA ALA A 2 21.85 22.45 -1.94
C ALA A 2 21.72 21.92 -0.51
N LEU A 3 21.30 22.77 0.43
CA LEU A 3 20.93 22.36 1.78
C LEU A 3 19.67 21.50 1.66
N MET A 4 19.84 20.18 1.64
CA MET A 4 18.73 19.24 1.63
C MET A 4 18.13 19.23 3.04
N PHE A 5 16.90 19.72 3.19
CA PHE A 5 16.18 19.65 4.46
C PHE A 5 16.16 18.20 4.96
N SER A 6 16.42 17.98 6.25
CA SER A 6 16.59 16.64 6.83
C SER A 6 15.39 15.71 6.60
N ARG A 7 14.18 16.28 6.50
CA ARG A 7 12.95 15.54 6.13
C ARG A 7 12.98 15.02 4.70
N LEU A 8 13.51 15.82 3.77
CA LEU A 8 13.69 15.43 2.38
C LEU A 8 14.76 14.34 2.26
N ALA A 9 15.88 14.49 2.97
CA ALA A 9 16.97 13.52 2.97
C ALA A 9 16.51 12.14 3.49
N ARG A 10 15.67 12.12 4.52
CA ARG A 10 15.12 10.88 5.07
C ARG A 10 14.22 10.17 4.06
N ASN A 11 13.28 10.89 3.45
CA ASN A 11 12.37 10.36 2.42
C ASN A 11 13.12 9.92 1.14
N PHE A 12 14.23 10.55 0.79
CA PHE A 12 15.02 10.18 -0.38
C PHE A 12 15.77 8.85 -0.24
N ALA A 13 16.08 8.42 1.00
CA ALA A 13 17.00 7.31 1.25
C ALA A 13 16.59 5.97 0.59
N ARG A 14 15.31 5.77 0.26
CA ARG A 14 14.78 4.58 -0.42
C ARG A 14 13.77 4.91 -1.52
N ASN A 15 13.93 6.05 -2.21
CA ASN A 15 12.91 6.56 -3.15
C ASN A 15 11.51 6.70 -2.50
N GLY A 16 11.47 7.05 -1.21
CA GLY A 16 10.22 7.14 -0.45
C GLY A 16 9.60 5.80 -0.04
N TYR A 17 10.29 4.67 -0.22
CA TYR A 17 9.77 3.36 0.17
C TYR A 17 9.83 3.14 1.69
N TYR A 18 8.64 3.00 2.28
CA TYR A 18 8.42 2.66 3.67
C TYR A 18 7.32 1.60 3.76
N PRO A 19 7.66 0.31 4.02
CA PRO A 19 6.63 -0.71 4.18
C PRO A 19 5.74 -0.37 5.37
N THR A 20 4.44 -0.63 5.24
CA THR A 20 3.50 -0.52 6.34
C THR A 20 3.91 -1.47 7.46
N ASP A 21 4.09 -0.96 8.67
CA ASP A 21 4.42 -1.80 9.83
C ASP A 21 3.22 -2.68 10.22
N GLU A 22 3.51 -3.79 10.89
CA GLU A 22 2.51 -4.81 11.24
C GLU A 22 1.34 -4.26 12.04
N LEU A 23 1.59 -3.38 13.03
CA LEU A 23 0.54 -2.82 13.88
C LEU A 23 -0.37 -1.87 13.09
N THR A 24 0.20 -1.04 12.21
CA THR A 24 -0.58 -0.17 11.32
C THR A 24 -1.41 -1.01 10.33
N LEU A 25 -0.83 -2.08 9.78
CA LEU A 25 -1.54 -2.99 8.87
C LEU A 25 -2.71 -3.68 9.58
N GLU A 26 -2.47 -4.28 10.75
CA GLU A 26 -3.49 -4.97 11.53
C GLU A 26 -4.68 -4.04 11.84
N ARG A 27 -4.40 -2.84 12.33
CA ARG A 27 -5.45 -1.84 12.66
C ARG A 27 -6.22 -1.39 11.43
N THR A 28 -5.54 -1.21 10.30
CA THR A 28 -6.18 -0.89 9.02
C THR A 28 -7.15 -2.00 8.62
N LEU A 29 -6.73 -3.26 8.69
CA LEU A 29 -7.57 -4.41 8.32
C LEU A 29 -8.79 -4.56 9.25
N GLN A 30 -8.66 -4.23 10.53
CA GLN A 30 -9.78 -4.23 11.47
C GLN A 30 -10.82 -3.15 11.17
N ALA A 31 -10.38 -2.00 10.62
CA ALA A 31 -11.26 -0.89 10.28
C ALA A 31 -12.03 -1.08 8.96
N LEU A 32 -11.57 -2.00 8.10
CA LEU A 32 -12.15 -2.24 6.78
C LEU A 32 -13.22 -3.33 6.84
N VAL A 33 -14.32 -3.13 6.10
CA VAL A 33 -15.42 -4.09 5.97
C VAL A 33 -15.74 -4.34 4.49
N PRO A 34 -16.07 -5.58 4.09
CA PRO A 34 -16.50 -5.88 2.74
C PRO A 34 -17.78 -5.11 2.36
N ALA A 35 -17.96 -4.87 1.06
CA ALA A 35 -19.20 -4.30 0.55
C ALA A 35 -20.33 -5.32 0.69
N SER A 36 -21.48 -4.86 1.17
CA SER A 36 -22.66 -5.70 1.39
C SER A 36 -23.16 -6.38 0.11
N SER A 37 -22.85 -5.84 -1.06
CA SER A 37 -23.18 -6.43 -2.36
C SER A 37 -22.23 -5.92 -3.45
N GLY A 38 -22.23 -6.61 -4.59
CA GLY A 38 -21.43 -6.23 -5.75
C GLY A 38 -19.93 -6.52 -5.62
N ARG A 39 -19.15 -5.94 -6.52
CA ARG A 39 -17.69 -6.10 -6.63
C ARG A 39 -17.01 -4.84 -6.10
N MET A 40 -16.05 -5.00 -5.21
CA MET A 40 -15.26 -3.91 -4.65
C MET A 40 -14.04 -3.64 -5.53
N ARG A 41 -13.63 -2.37 -5.63
CA ARG A 41 -12.38 -1.98 -6.29
C ARG A 41 -11.54 -1.19 -5.32
N ILE A 42 -10.29 -1.59 -5.16
CA ILE A 42 -9.34 -0.94 -4.26
C ILE A 42 -8.10 -0.52 -5.05
N LEU A 43 -7.49 0.59 -4.65
CA LEU A 43 -6.29 1.14 -5.27
C LEU A 43 -5.27 1.44 -4.17
N ASP A 44 -4.06 0.91 -4.34
CA ASP A 44 -2.88 1.40 -3.63
C ASP A 44 -1.98 2.17 -4.60
N PRO A 45 -1.92 3.51 -4.53
CA PRO A 45 -1.13 4.32 -5.44
C PRO A 45 0.38 4.29 -5.12
N CYS A 46 0.79 3.63 -4.04
CA CYS A 46 2.16 3.54 -3.55
C CYS A 46 2.40 2.15 -2.95
N SER A 47 2.14 1.13 -3.78
CA SER A 47 1.97 -0.24 -3.33
C SER A 47 3.24 -0.90 -2.78
N GLY A 48 4.43 -0.38 -3.07
CA GLY A 48 5.66 -1.01 -2.63
C GLY A 48 5.76 -2.42 -3.18
N GLU A 49 5.96 -3.41 -2.31
CA GLU A 49 5.95 -4.84 -2.65
C GLU A 49 4.53 -5.45 -2.71
N GLY A 50 3.48 -4.63 -2.58
CA GLY A 50 2.07 -5.06 -2.70
C GLY A 50 1.50 -5.80 -1.47
N VAL A 51 2.28 -5.97 -0.40
CA VAL A 51 1.88 -6.74 0.80
C VAL A 51 0.59 -6.20 1.43
N ALA A 52 0.53 -4.89 1.71
CA ALA A 52 -0.65 -4.29 2.34
C ALA A 52 -1.90 -4.43 1.45
N LEU A 53 -1.77 -4.20 0.15
CA LEU A 53 -2.87 -4.34 -0.82
C LEU A 53 -3.39 -5.79 -0.89
N ALA A 54 -2.51 -6.78 -0.84
CA ALA A 54 -2.88 -8.19 -0.86
C ALA A 54 -3.67 -8.59 0.40
N GLU A 55 -3.22 -8.15 1.57
CA GLU A 55 -3.91 -8.39 2.85
C GLU A 55 -5.27 -7.70 2.89
N VAL A 56 -5.35 -6.45 2.41
CA VAL A 56 -6.59 -5.71 2.29
C VAL A 56 -7.57 -6.41 1.33
N ALA A 57 -7.10 -6.86 0.17
CA ALA A 57 -7.93 -7.61 -0.77
C ALA A 57 -8.46 -8.92 -0.14
N HIS A 58 -7.64 -9.62 0.65
CA HIS A 58 -8.06 -10.82 1.37
C HIS A 58 -9.15 -10.49 2.41
N ARG A 59 -8.92 -9.47 3.24
CA ARG A 59 -9.86 -8.99 4.26
C ARG A 59 -11.21 -8.54 3.69
N LEU A 60 -11.21 -8.07 2.44
CA LEU A 60 -12.35 -7.54 1.70
C LEU A 60 -13.00 -8.57 0.76
N GLU A 61 -12.76 -9.87 0.98
CA GLU A 61 -13.23 -10.98 0.12
C GLU A 61 -12.56 -10.95 -1.26
N ARG A 62 -11.39 -11.58 -1.35
CA ARG A 62 -10.51 -11.55 -2.54
C ARG A 62 -11.23 -11.88 -3.85
N ASP A 63 -12.18 -12.82 -3.84
CA ASP A 63 -12.93 -13.22 -5.04
C ASP A 63 -13.90 -12.14 -5.56
N ARG A 64 -14.27 -11.21 -4.68
CA ARG A 64 -15.17 -10.08 -4.96
C ARG A 64 -14.45 -8.74 -4.98
N THR A 65 -13.12 -8.73 -4.88
CA THR A 65 -12.31 -7.50 -4.84
C THR A 65 -11.34 -7.44 -6.02
N GLU A 66 -11.43 -6.38 -6.80
CA GLU A 66 -10.40 -5.98 -7.77
C GLU A 66 -9.39 -5.09 -7.08
N ALA A 67 -8.13 -5.49 -7.13
CA ALA A 67 -7.02 -4.70 -6.59
C ALA A 67 -6.20 -4.07 -7.72
N TYR A 68 -5.93 -2.78 -7.60
CA TYR A 68 -5.09 -2.01 -8.50
C TYR A 68 -3.91 -1.45 -7.72
N ALA A 69 -2.72 -1.50 -8.33
CA ALA A 69 -1.47 -1.11 -7.70
C ALA A 69 -0.74 -0.12 -8.61
N VAL A 70 -0.09 0.86 -8.00
CA VAL A 70 0.94 1.67 -8.65
C VAL A 70 2.20 1.59 -7.79
N GLU A 71 3.32 1.30 -8.43
CA GLU A 71 4.64 1.37 -7.82
C GLU A 71 5.60 2.04 -8.81
N TYR A 72 6.40 2.97 -8.29
CA TYR A 72 7.34 3.74 -9.08
C TYR A 72 8.59 2.93 -9.45
N ASP A 73 9.03 2.07 -8.52
CA ASP A 73 10.22 1.25 -8.68
C ASP A 73 9.90 -0.03 -9.44
N LYS A 74 10.63 -0.27 -10.53
CA LYS A 74 10.37 -1.40 -11.42
C LYS A 74 10.57 -2.74 -10.74
N GLU A 75 11.60 -2.90 -9.90
CA GLU A 75 11.89 -4.19 -9.26
C GLU A 75 10.80 -4.58 -8.26
N ARG A 76 10.14 -3.59 -7.63
CA ARG A 76 9.00 -3.85 -6.75
C ARG A 76 7.68 -3.99 -7.50
N ALA A 77 7.58 -3.45 -8.72
CA ALA A 77 6.39 -3.51 -9.56
C ALA A 77 6.25 -4.81 -10.38
N ASP A 78 7.36 -5.52 -10.60
CA ASP A 78 7.44 -6.80 -11.31
C ASP A 78 7.03 -8.00 -10.43
#